data_AF-A0A6A6DE32-F1
#
_entry.id   AF-A0A6A6DE32-F1
#
_cell.length_a   1.000
_cell.length_b   1.000
_cell.length_c   1.000
_cell.angle_alpha   90.00
_cell.angle_beta   90.00
_cell.angle_gamma   90.00
#
_symmetry.space_group_name_H-M   'P 1'
#
loop_
_entity.id
_entity.type
_entity.pdbx_description
1 polymer ?
#
loop_
_entity_poly.entity_id
_entity_poly.type
_entity_poly.pdbx_seq_one_letter_code
_entity_poly.pdbx_strand_id
1 'polypeptide(L)'
;LLKKRGWTLYTLRFFSFNRNEKLREAYRHYVTNDIVFLNESLFNKKTGWRHHAYAPISNEARYTQDIQRGKTWAILPTYTINGYLPYTAIEQGYFSCKDFLGWIQNSLIPYLQQ
;
A
#
# COMPACT_ATOMS: atom_id res chain seq x y z
N LEU A 1 17.29 -30.98 1.70
CA LEU A 1 16.29 -32.02 2.09
C LEU A 1 14.90 -31.77 1.50
N LEU A 2 14.33 -30.55 1.57
CA LEU A 2 12.96 -30.26 1.10
C LEU A 2 12.78 -30.29 -0.44
N LYS A 3 13.69 -29.70 -1.22
CA LYS A 3 13.67 -29.81 -2.70
C LYS A 3 13.78 -31.25 -3.22
N LYS A 4 14.61 -32.09 -2.57
CA LYS A 4 14.73 -33.53 -2.89
C LYS A 4 13.46 -34.33 -2.59
N ARG A 5 12.54 -33.78 -1.79
CA ARG A 5 11.21 -34.35 -1.49
C ARG A 5 10.09 -33.69 -2.30
N GLY A 6 10.41 -32.86 -3.30
CA GLY A 6 9.43 -32.19 -4.16
C GLY A 6 8.87 -30.87 -3.63
N TRP A 7 9.40 -30.33 -2.51
CA TRP A 7 8.90 -29.09 -1.92
C TRP A 7 9.72 -27.89 -2.39
N THR A 8 9.03 -26.90 -2.97
CA THR A 8 9.60 -25.65 -3.47
C THR A 8 9.10 -24.46 -2.64
N LEU A 9 9.95 -23.47 -2.42
CA LEU A 9 9.58 -22.21 -1.78
C LEU A 9 8.67 -21.43 -2.74
N TYR A 10 7.40 -21.26 -2.38
CA TYR A 10 6.46 -20.42 -3.14
C TYR A 10 6.22 -19.10 -2.43
N THR A 11 6.25 -18.01 -3.17
CA THR A 11 5.72 -16.72 -2.71
C THR A 11 4.20 -16.82 -2.67
N LEU A 12 3.61 -16.71 -1.47
CA LEU A 12 2.17 -16.62 -1.31
C LEU A 12 1.67 -15.37 -2.04
N ARG A 13 0.88 -15.57 -3.10
CA ARG A 13 0.17 -14.48 -3.76
C ARG A 13 -1.14 -14.24 -3.03
N PHE A 14 -1.38 -12.99 -2.67
CA PHE A 14 -2.70 -12.57 -2.20
C PHE A 14 -3.68 -12.72 -3.38
N PHE A 15 -4.73 -13.51 -3.18
CA PHE A 15 -5.78 -13.72 -4.17
C PHE A 15 -7.05 -13.04 -3.69
N SER A 16 -7.53 -12.02 -4.40
CA SER A 16 -8.85 -11.42 -4.11
C SER A 16 -9.93 -12.43 -4.47
N PHE A 17 -10.68 -12.87 -3.44
CA PHE A 17 -11.68 -13.94 -3.54
C PHE A 17 -12.90 -13.55 -4.38
N ASN A 18 -13.20 -12.25 -4.51
CA ASN A 18 -14.39 -11.74 -5.20
C ASN A 18 -14.07 -11.10 -6.54
N ARG A 19 -13.76 -11.93 -7.55
CA ARG A 19 -13.64 -11.47 -8.93
C ARG A 19 -15.03 -11.35 -9.55
N ASN A 20 -15.51 -10.13 -9.72
CA ASN A 20 -16.79 -9.85 -10.38
C ASN A 20 -16.54 -9.54 -11.87
N GLU A 21 -16.94 -10.45 -12.77
CA GLU A 21 -16.73 -10.28 -14.21
C GLU A 21 -17.44 -9.06 -14.78
N LYS A 22 -18.66 -8.75 -14.31
CA LYS A 22 -19.41 -7.57 -14.76
C LYS A 22 -18.66 -6.27 -14.46
N LEU A 23 -18.05 -6.16 -13.27
CA LEU A 23 -17.24 -4.99 -12.93
C LEU A 23 -15.95 -4.91 -13.76
N ARG A 24 -15.36 -6.05 -14.12
CA ARG A 24 -14.18 -6.08 -15.00
C ARG A 24 -14.54 -5.67 -16.42
N GLU A 25 -15.69 -6.07 -16.92
CA GLU A 25 -16.20 -5.66 -18.22
C GLU A 25 -16.52 -4.17 -18.24
N ALA A 26 -17.22 -3.66 -17.21
CA ALA A 26 -17.45 -2.22 -17.05
C ALA A 26 -16.13 -1.42 -17.02
N TYR A 27 -15.11 -1.93 -16.31
CA TYR A 27 -13.79 -1.30 -16.27
C TYR A 27 -13.14 -1.16 -17.66
N ARG A 28 -13.36 -2.12 -18.57
CA ARG A 28 -12.81 -2.07 -19.94
C ARG A 28 -13.43 -0.98 -20.82
N HIS A 29 -14.61 -0.48 -20.46
CA HIS A 29 -15.30 0.57 -21.24
C HIS A 29 -14.72 1.97 -20.99
N TYR A 30 -13.93 2.15 -19.93
CA TYR A 30 -13.25 3.42 -19.67
C TYR A 30 -12.03 3.56 -20.58
N VAL A 31 -11.91 4.72 -21.24
CA VAL A 31 -10.71 5.07 -21.99
C VAL A 31 -9.59 5.31 -20.97
N THR A 32 -8.40 4.81 -21.27
CA THR A 32 -7.26 4.80 -20.35
C THR A 32 -6.87 6.20 -19.84
N ASN A 33 -7.18 7.25 -20.59
CA ASN A 33 -6.93 8.64 -20.21
C ASN A 33 -7.93 9.22 -19.20
N ASP A 34 -9.10 8.61 -19.04
CA ASP A 34 -10.19 9.14 -18.19
C ASP A 34 -10.16 8.54 -16.77
N ILE A 35 -9.18 7.67 -16.49
CA ILE A 35 -9.08 6.95 -15.23
C ILE A 35 -8.02 7.60 -14.34
N VAL A 36 -8.46 8.01 -13.16
CA VAL A 36 -7.59 8.43 -12.07
C VAL A 36 -7.54 7.30 -11.04
N PHE A 37 -6.34 6.88 -10.68
CA PHE A 37 -6.09 5.84 -9.70
C PHE A 37 -5.76 6.45 -8.34
N LEU A 38 -6.35 5.85 -7.32
CA LEU A 38 -6.20 6.21 -5.92
C LEU A 38 -5.90 4.92 -5.15
N ASN A 39 -4.87 4.95 -4.32
CA ASN A 39 -4.61 3.85 -3.41
C ASN A 39 -3.99 4.37 -2.12
N GLU A 40 -4.39 3.82 -0.97
CA GLU A 40 -3.80 4.18 0.30
C GLU A 40 -2.49 3.41 0.53
N SER A 41 -1.45 4.14 0.90
CA SER A 41 -0.18 3.59 1.34
C SER A 41 0.09 4.02 2.77
N LEU A 42 0.24 3.05 3.66
CA LEU A 42 0.55 3.29 5.06
C LEU A 42 2.06 3.20 5.28
N PHE A 43 2.61 4.25 5.86
CA PHE A 43 3.98 4.31 6.32
C PHE A 43 4.01 4.39 7.84
N ASN A 44 4.83 3.57 8.47
CA ASN A 44 5.17 3.75 9.88
C ASN A 44 6.69 3.85 10.01
N LYS A 45 7.17 4.58 11.01
CA LYS A 45 8.61 4.62 11.33
C LYS A 45 9.19 3.27 11.75
N LYS A 46 8.36 2.23 11.81
CA LYS A 46 8.76 0.87 12.16
C LYS A 46 9.20 0.08 10.92
N THR A 47 9.16 0.56 9.68
CA THR A 47 9.48 -0.29 8.50
C THR A 47 10.96 -0.72 8.35
N GLY A 48 11.83 -0.49 9.34
CA GLY A 48 13.25 -0.83 9.32
C GLY A 48 13.69 -2.05 10.14
N TRP A 49 12.83 -3.02 10.45
CA TRP A 49 13.25 -4.20 11.23
C TRP A 49 14.24 -5.05 10.44
N ARG A 50 15.40 -5.35 11.03
CA ARG A 50 16.24 -6.46 10.56
C ARG A 50 15.57 -7.77 10.95
N HIS A 51 15.17 -8.56 9.96
CA HIS A 51 14.63 -9.90 10.16
C HIS A 51 15.69 -10.97 10.43
N HIS A 52 16.98 -10.61 10.32
CA HIS A 52 18.11 -11.53 10.45
C HIS A 52 19.25 -10.91 11.25
N ALA A 53 19.84 -11.71 12.15
CA ALA A 53 21.06 -11.39 12.89
C ALA A 53 21.93 -12.65 12.98
N TYR A 54 23.25 -12.47 13.00
CA TYR A 54 24.21 -13.56 13.23
C TYR A 54 24.64 -13.56 14.69
N ALA A 55 24.65 -14.73 15.33
CA ALA A 55 25.22 -14.93 16.65
C ALA A 55 26.00 -16.26 16.69
N PRO A 56 27.02 -16.37 17.56
CA PRO A 56 27.72 -17.63 17.79
C PRO A 56 26.77 -18.76 18.20
N ILE A 57 27.16 -20.01 17.92
CA ILE A 57 26.46 -21.19 18.44
C ILE A 57 26.39 -21.06 19.96
N SER A 58 25.19 -21.30 20.53
CA SER A 58 24.80 -21.08 21.94
C SER A 58 24.55 -19.63 22.40
N ASN A 59 24.64 -18.63 21.54
CA ASN A 59 24.31 -17.24 21.88
C ASN A 59 23.00 -16.80 21.25
N GLU A 60 22.15 -16.12 22.03
CA GLU A 60 20.91 -15.56 21.55
C GLU A 60 21.16 -14.21 20.86
N ALA A 61 20.77 -14.09 19.59
CA ALA A 61 20.73 -12.81 18.90
C ALA A 61 19.52 -12.00 19.39
N ARG A 62 19.73 -11.11 20.35
CA ARG A 62 18.69 -10.22 20.86
C ARG A 62 18.74 -8.88 20.15
N TYR A 63 17.57 -8.30 19.92
CA TYR A 63 17.45 -6.90 19.53
C TYR A 63 16.44 -6.24 20.48
N THR A 64 16.74 -5.01 20.89
CA THR A 64 15.80 -4.23 21.71
C THR A 64 14.77 -3.61 20.79
N GLN A 65 13.51 -4.01 20.95
CA GLN A 65 12.39 -3.42 20.24
C GLN A 65 12.14 -2.01 20.75
N ASP A 66 12.08 -1.04 19.85
CA ASP A 66 11.53 0.28 20.18
C ASP A 66 10.02 0.13 20.44
N ILE A 67 9.65 0.29 21.71
CA ILE A 67 8.28 0.16 22.21
C ILE A 67 7.50 1.46 21.96
N GLN A 68 8.17 2.56 21.59
CA GLN A 68 7.48 3.80 21.26
C GLN A 68 6.57 3.55 20.03
N ARG A 69 5.29 3.87 20.17
CA ARG A 69 4.37 3.93 19.04
C ARG A 69 4.81 5.08 18.14
N GLY A 70 5.68 4.78 17.17
CA GLY A 70 6.04 5.73 16.13
C GLY A 70 4.78 6.23 15.40
N LYS A 71 4.84 7.46 14.87
CA LYS A 71 3.76 8.02 14.07
C LYS A 71 3.50 7.15 12.83
N THR A 72 2.24 6.78 12.62
CA THR A 72 1.75 6.25 11.35
C THR A 72 1.38 7.43 10.45
N TRP A 73 1.67 7.31 9.17
CA TRP A 73 1.31 8.26 8.14
C TRP A 73 0.58 7.49 7.05
N ALA A 74 -0.60 8.00 6.67
CA ALA A 74 -1.30 7.55 5.49
C ALA A 74 -0.96 8.51 4.35
N ILE A 75 -0.65 7.93 3.20
CA ILE A 75 -0.38 8.65 1.96
C ILE A 75 -1.41 8.16 0.94
N LEU A 76 -2.12 9.09 0.31
CA LEU A 76 -3.02 8.84 -0.82
C LEU A 76 -2.39 9.38 -2.10
N PRO A 77 -1.46 8.63 -2.72
CA PRO A 77 -1.00 8.95 -4.06
C PRO A 77 -2.17 8.93 -5.04
N THR A 78 -2.19 9.97 -5.86
CA THR A 78 -3.11 10.06 -7.00
C THR A 78 -2.30 10.06 -8.28
N TYR A 79 -2.70 9.25 -9.26
CA TYR A 79 -1.98 9.15 -10.52
C TYR A 79 -2.89 8.76 -11.68
N THR A 80 -2.49 9.12 -12.89
CA THR A 80 -3.06 8.66 -14.15
C THR A 80 -2.02 7.83 -14.88
N ILE A 81 -2.33 7.40 -16.12
CA ILE A 81 -1.32 6.74 -16.95
C ILE A 81 -0.13 7.64 -17.32
N ASN A 82 -0.29 8.96 -17.18
CA ASN A 82 0.76 9.93 -17.45
C ASN A 82 1.66 10.17 -16.23
N GLY A 83 1.37 9.53 -15.10
CA GLY A 83 2.15 9.59 -13.87
C GLY A 83 1.40 10.22 -12.70
N TYR A 84 2.17 10.62 -11.69
CA TYR A 84 1.63 11.17 -10.44
C TYR A 84 1.02 12.55 -10.65
N LEU A 85 -0.16 12.75 -10.05
CA LEU A 85 -0.77 14.06 -9.93
C LEU A 85 -0.20 14.80 -8.70
N PRO A 86 -0.12 16.13 -8.73
CA PRO A 86 0.51 16.91 -7.66
C PRO A 86 -0.27 16.89 -6.32
N TYR A 87 -1.48 16.32 -6.28
CA TYR A 87 -2.38 16.36 -5.13
C TYR A 87 -2.34 15.10 -4.26
N THR A 88 -1.15 14.60 -3.93
CA THR A 88 -1.04 13.49 -2.96
C THR A 88 -1.48 13.96 -1.57
N ALA A 89 -2.51 13.33 -0.98
CA ALA A 89 -2.90 13.63 0.38
C ALA A 89 -1.99 12.91 1.38
N ILE A 90 -1.62 13.58 2.46
CA ILE A 90 -0.81 13.01 3.54
C ILE A 90 -1.50 13.32 4.86
N GLU A 91 -1.79 12.28 5.63
CA GLU A 91 -2.43 12.41 6.94
C GLU A 91 -1.64 11.64 8.00
N GLN A 92 -1.52 12.21 9.20
CA GLN A 92 -0.93 11.49 10.33
C GLN A 92 -2.00 10.56 10.92
N GLY A 93 -1.84 9.25 10.74
CA GLY A 93 -2.82 8.24 11.15
C GLY A 93 -3.39 7.52 9.94
N TYR A 94 -4.72 7.54 9.82
CA TYR A 94 -5.50 6.92 8.75
C TYR A 94 -6.53 7.93 8.26
N PHE A 95 -6.88 7.89 6.99
CA PHE A 95 -7.95 8.73 6.47
C PHE A 95 -9.30 8.27 7.02
N SER A 96 -10.06 9.18 7.65
CA SER A 96 -11.47 8.92 7.86
C SER A 96 -12.24 9.10 6.55
N CYS A 97 -13.45 8.54 6.47
CA CYS A 97 -14.34 8.77 5.33
C CYS A 97 -14.58 10.27 5.10
N LYS A 98 -14.69 11.06 6.17
CA LYS A 98 -14.88 12.51 6.10
C LYS A 98 -13.65 13.21 5.52
N ASP A 99 -12.46 12.85 5.98
CA ASP A 99 -11.20 13.47 5.52
C ASP A 99 -10.93 13.13 4.05
N PHE A 100 -11.19 11.88 3.67
CA PHE A 100 -11.10 11.43 2.29
C PHE A 100 -12.06 12.17 1.36
N LEU A 101 -13.35 12.25 1.73
CA LEU A 101 -14.35 12.97 0.92
C LEU A 101 -14.05 14.47 0.85
N GLY A 102 -13.63 15.06 1.97
CA GLY A 102 -13.21 16.45 2.02
C GLY A 102 -12.04 16.73 1.08
N TRP A 103 -11.04 15.86 1.04
CA TRP A 103 -9.92 15.97 0.12
C TRP A 103 -10.36 15.78 -1.36
N ILE A 104 -11.23 14.80 -1.66
CA ILE A 104 -11.76 14.62 -3.02
C ILE A 104 -12.44 15.90 -3.51
N GLN A 105 -13.35 16.45 -2.70
CA GLN A 105 -14.20 17.58 -3.09
C GLN A 105 -13.41 18.88 -3.19
N ASN A 106 -12.49 19.12 -2.26
CA ASN A 106 -11.81 20.41 -2.15
C ASN A 106 -10.45 20.45 -2.84
N SER A 107 -9.89 19.31 -3.24
CA SER A 107 -8.55 19.24 -3.85
C SER A 107 -8.53 18.48 -5.17
N LEU A 108 -8.98 17.22 -5.18
CA LEU A 108 -8.83 16.38 -6.37
C LEU A 108 -9.75 16.80 -7.53
N ILE A 109 -11.06 16.89 -7.29
CA ILE A 109 -12.04 17.22 -8.34
C ILE A 109 -11.76 18.59 -8.97
N PRO A 110 -11.52 19.67 -8.19
CA PRO A 110 -11.23 20.98 -8.77
C PRO A 110 -9.97 21.01 -9.64
N TYR A 111 -9.00 20.12 -9.41
CA TYR A 111 -7.83 20.00 -10.27
C TYR A 111 -8.15 19.30 -11.60
N LEU A 112 -8.94 18.23 -11.56
CA LEU A 112 -9.32 17.46 -12.75
C LEU A 112 -10.25 18.23 -13.70
N GLN A 113 -10.85 19.32 -13.24
CA GLN A 113 -11.75 20.19 -14.01
C GLN A 113 -11.05 21.38 -14.69
N GLN A 114 -9.75 21.54 -14.49
CA GLN A 114 -8.93 22.57 -15.15
C GLN A 114 -8.45 22.10 -16.52
#